data_AF-A0AB34JLP6-F1
#
_entry.id   AF-A0AB34JLP6-F1
#
_cell.length_a   1.000
_cell.length_b   1.000
_cell.length_c   1.000
_cell.angle_alpha   90.00
_cell.angle_beta   90.00
_cell.angle_gamma   90.00
#
_symmetry.space_group_name_H-M   'P 1'
#
loop_
_entity.id
_entity.type
_entity.pdbx_description
1 polymer ?
#
loop_
_entity_poly.entity_id
_entity_poly.type
_entity_poly.pdbx_seq_one_letter_code
_entity_poly.pdbx_strand_id
1 'polypeptide(L)'
;MERASLVGMQLKNALSGERAACLLGQLGAAVILIIAITVLPSDTTHWEYTIAVGTVAAFFALVGLVVQQIALAERVLFTAPVMGDVNVCGLLAVFLVVWWGIGTWVITIQGPFIATGNGYFATWTGFVSAIFGVGVTLPRLRESAKASMSSLFVLLICSIATGAELCLRSNGSFFPAAESTFGLCTVTLTAVVIVTIYVHEIDGNPLDVERRRPLFVAILLLWTIAAYWLTFSGPFVGTGNGYFSLWVGLLVMIKLTVRASTIEATYAKVAEANERYVSMVAQCACGVVLCIAVGYLDESEKAAFPGYWEYALSVGIVGAVFSFLAGLLVRNSERDTAKKKVLGVQTYSAYVAFFLFVWWAVGAGVITVEGPFKNTRAISANGYFSVWAGFGFSVFGLGLTKSHAKAASESGVATLIGLITCAVVEIVDLAPLIADQTATYKKYENQTLYALVVSSIVAFFVSLVLLARYKGKTLGLPWKVVSVSFFILLTIMASWITFTGPFSATGNGYYAAWLGTMCSLIIALSACFPQLFPTSPTAGGGPAGDVEEPPAVTEAEIKVDTSSSAEGHTSAPEAAKEEAKPAAAPRADE
;
A
#
# COMPACT_ATOMS: atom_id res chain seq x y z
N MET A 1 6.27 -41.39 20.17
CA MET A 1 6.81 -40.10 19.68
C MET A 1 6.47 -39.86 18.21
N GLU A 2 6.79 -40.77 17.30
CA GLU A 2 6.65 -40.61 15.85
C GLU A 2 5.31 -40.04 15.35
N ARG A 3 4.15 -40.57 15.77
CA ARG A 3 2.83 -39.98 15.42
C ARG A 3 2.66 -38.52 15.88
N ALA A 4 3.22 -38.13 17.03
CA ALA A 4 3.15 -36.75 17.52
C ALA A 4 4.10 -35.82 16.72
N SER A 5 5.25 -36.33 16.27
CA SER A 5 6.10 -35.65 15.30
C SER A 5 5.36 -35.43 13.98
N LEU A 6 4.71 -36.47 13.44
CA LEU A 6 3.96 -36.40 12.18
C LEU A 6 2.80 -35.42 12.25
N VAL A 7 1.96 -35.49 13.29
CA VAL A 7 0.84 -34.55 13.51
C VAL A 7 1.37 -33.12 13.70
N GLY A 8 2.43 -32.92 14.47
CA GLY A 8 3.06 -31.60 14.62
C GLY A 8 3.62 -31.05 13.30
N MET A 9 4.14 -31.92 12.43
CA MET A 9 4.68 -31.55 11.12
C MET A 9 3.57 -31.25 10.09
N GLN A 10 2.45 -31.95 10.13
CA GLN A 10 1.27 -31.63 9.32
C GLN A 10 0.63 -30.31 9.75
N LEU A 11 0.44 -30.09 11.06
CA LEU A 11 -0.07 -28.84 11.62
C LEU A 11 0.85 -27.63 11.28
N LYS A 12 2.17 -27.86 11.31
CA LYS A 12 3.20 -26.88 10.91
C LYS A 12 3.03 -26.43 9.46
N ASN A 13 2.82 -27.37 8.53
CA ASN A 13 2.67 -27.08 7.11
C ASN A 13 1.31 -26.41 6.82
N ALA A 14 0.23 -26.91 7.40
CA ALA A 14 -1.13 -26.40 7.23
C ALA A 14 -1.28 -24.92 7.63
N LEU A 15 -0.74 -24.53 8.79
CA LEU A 15 -0.81 -23.15 9.28
C LEU A 15 0.12 -22.17 8.54
N SER A 16 1.11 -22.67 7.79
CA SER A 16 2.12 -21.83 7.10
C SER A 16 1.75 -21.40 5.68
N GLY A 17 0.64 -21.92 5.13
CA GLY A 17 0.17 -21.53 3.81
C GLY A 17 -0.43 -20.11 3.79
N GLU A 18 -0.25 -19.38 2.68
CA GLU A 18 -0.87 -18.07 2.44
C GLU A 18 -2.38 -18.08 2.72
N ARG A 19 -3.04 -19.20 2.41
CA ARG A 19 -4.47 -19.43 2.67
C ARG A 19 -4.84 -19.42 4.16
N ALA A 20 -3.96 -19.84 5.07
CA ALA A 20 -4.23 -19.80 6.51
C ALA A 20 -4.27 -18.35 7.01
N ALA A 21 -3.33 -17.51 6.58
CA ALA A 21 -3.35 -16.08 6.82
C ALA A 21 -4.61 -15.40 6.24
N CYS A 22 -5.03 -15.80 5.03
CA CYS A 22 -6.26 -15.32 4.41
C CYS A 22 -7.54 -15.68 5.19
N LEU A 23 -7.59 -16.86 5.83
CA LEU A 23 -8.72 -17.26 6.67
C LEU A 23 -8.70 -16.55 8.03
N LEU A 24 -7.52 -16.36 8.64
CA LEU A 24 -7.36 -15.56 9.85
C LEU A 24 -7.76 -14.09 9.62
N GLY A 25 -7.40 -13.50 8.48
CA GLY A 25 -7.84 -12.16 8.08
C GLY A 25 -9.35 -12.05 7.94
N GLN A 26 -10.01 -13.06 7.36
CA GLN A 26 -11.47 -13.13 7.27
C GLN A 26 -12.15 -13.33 8.62
N LEU A 27 -11.57 -14.12 9.52
CA LEU A 27 -12.08 -14.31 10.87
C LEU A 27 -12.00 -13.01 11.69
N GLY A 28 -10.87 -12.31 11.62
CA GLY A 28 -10.70 -10.99 12.24
C GLY A 28 -11.69 -9.96 11.68
N ALA A 29 -11.79 -9.86 10.35
CA ALA A 29 -12.78 -9.03 9.67
C ALA A 29 -14.22 -9.35 10.10
N ALA A 30 -14.60 -10.63 10.15
CA ALA A 30 -15.93 -11.05 10.57
C ALA A 30 -16.25 -10.65 12.02
N VAL A 31 -15.31 -10.81 12.96
CA VAL A 31 -15.50 -10.40 14.36
C VAL A 31 -15.61 -8.88 14.48
N ILE A 32 -14.75 -8.10 13.82
CA ILE A 32 -14.81 -6.64 13.84
C ILE A 32 -16.14 -6.15 13.24
N LEU A 33 -16.63 -6.79 12.17
CA LEU A 33 -17.92 -6.46 11.55
C LEU A 33 -19.10 -6.72 12.50
N ILE A 34 -19.13 -7.87 13.18
CA ILE A 34 -20.19 -8.19 14.15
C ILE A 34 -20.21 -7.18 15.30
N ILE A 35 -19.05 -6.82 15.86
CA ILE A 35 -18.99 -5.83 16.95
C ILE A 35 -19.36 -4.42 16.44
N ALA A 36 -18.97 -4.08 15.20
CA ALA A 36 -19.32 -2.80 14.59
C ALA A 36 -20.83 -2.61 14.40
N ILE A 37 -21.59 -3.67 14.12
CA ILE A 37 -23.04 -3.56 13.94
C ILE A 37 -23.80 -3.64 15.27
N THR A 38 -23.32 -4.39 16.28
CA THR A 38 -24.01 -4.47 17.58
C THR A 38 -23.88 -3.21 18.43
N VAL A 39 -23.01 -2.25 18.09
CA VAL A 39 -23.01 -0.89 18.66
C VAL A 39 -23.97 0.08 17.98
N LEU A 40 -24.58 -0.30 16.85
CA LEU A 40 -25.63 0.48 16.20
C LEU A 40 -27.03 0.00 16.64
N PRO A 41 -28.04 0.90 16.67
CA PRO A 41 -29.43 0.55 16.95
C PRO A 41 -29.94 -0.58 16.05
N SER A 42 -30.77 -1.50 16.57
CA SER A 42 -31.19 -2.71 15.84
C SER A 42 -32.16 -2.46 14.68
N ASP A 43 -32.75 -1.26 14.60
CA ASP A 43 -33.55 -0.74 13.49
C ASP A 43 -32.69 -0.17 12.34
N THR A 44 -31.36 -0.16 12.49
CA THR A 44 -30.40 0.23 11.46
C THR A 44 -30.59 -0.59 10.17
N THR A 45 -30.49 0.07 9.01
CA THR A 45 -30.63 -0.56 7.70
C THR A 45 -29.66 -1.74 7.54
N HIS A 46 -30.20 -2.90 7.15
CA HIS A 46 -29.45 -4.17 6.99
C HIS A 46 -28.72 -4.69 8.27
N TRP A 47 -29.14 -4.31 9.49
CA TRP A 47 -28.52 -4.77 10.74
C TRP A 47 -28.40 -6.30 10.87
N GLU A 48 -29.52 -7.02 10.73
CA GLU A 48 -29.56 -8.49 10.80
C GLU A 48 -28.70 -9.15 9.70
N TYR A 49 -28.78 -8.63 8.48
CA TYR A 49 -28.00 -9.13 7.34
C TYR A 49 -26.50 -8.94 7.56
N THR A 50 -26.10 -7.83 8.16
CA THR A 50 -24.69 -7.53 8.49
C THR A 50 -24.14 -8.52 9.54
N ILE A 51 -24.94 -8.85 10.57
CA ILE A 51 -24.62 -9.92 11.53
C ILE A 51 -24.53 -11.27 10.84
N ALA A 52 -25.45 -11.59 9.93
CA ALA A 52 -25.43 -12.84 9.17
C ALA A 52 -24.16 -12.96 8.29
N VAL A 53 -23.77 -11.89 7.58
CA VAL A 53 -22.55 -11.86 6.75
C VAL A 53 -21.33 -12.17 7.59
N GLY A 54 -21.14 -11.46 8.71
CA GLY A 54 -20.03 -11.70 9.63
C GLY A 54 -20.06 -13.12 10.23
N THR A 55 -21.21 -13.56 10.74
CA THR A 55 -21.33 -14.86 11.44
C THR A 55 -21.04 -16.04 10.50
N VAL A 56 -21.58 -16.01 9.28
CA VAL A 56 -21.33 -17.04 8.25
C VAL A 56 -19.87 -17.00 7.80
N ALA A 57 -19.28 -15.82 7.61
CA ALA A 57 -17.87 -15.68 7.26
C ALA A 57 -16.93 -16.21 8.36
N ALA A 58 -17.20 -15.90 9.63
CA ALA A 58 -16.44 -16.43 10.77
C ALA A 58 -16.54 -17.96 10.85
N PHE A 59 -17.74 -18.52 10.70
CA PHE A 59 -17.96 -19.96 10.69
C PHE A 59 -17.16 -20.65 9.56
N PHE A 60 -17.29 -20.19 8.32
CA PHE A 60 -16.57 -20.81 7.19
C PHE A 60 -15.06 -20.53 7.22
N ALA A 61 -14.60 -19.43 7.82
CA ALA A 61 -13.17 -19.21 8.08
C ALA A 61 -12.62 -20.22 9.10
N LEU A 62 -13.33 -20.47 10.21
CA LEU A 62 -12.97 -21.49 11.20
C LEU A 62 -13.01 -22.91 10.62
N VAL A 63 -14.06 -23.25 9.86
CA VAL A 63 -14.13 -24.53 9.13
C VAL A 63 -12.97 -24.67 8.15
N GLY A 64 -12.61 -23.60 7.42
CA GLY A 64 -11.44 -23.60 6.53
C GLY A 64 -10.13 -23.89 7.26
N LEU A 65 -9.91 -23.26 8.42
CA LEU A 65 -8.71 -23.46 9.24
C LEU A 65 -8.63 -24.88 9.80
N VAL A 66 -9.76 -25.48 10.18
CA VAL A 66 -9.84 -26.89 10.62
C VAL A 66 -9.63 -27.85 9.44
N VAL A 67 -10.26 -27.61 8.30
CA VAL A 67 -10.12 -28.43 7.08
C VAL A 67 -8.66 -28.43 6.60
N GLN A 68 -7.94 -27.32 6.72
CA GLN A 68 -6.49 -27.26 6.42
C GLN A 68 -5.64 -28.23 7.26
N GLN A 69 -6.07 -28.62 8.46
CA GLN A 69 -5.30 -29.54 9.32
C GLN A 69 -5.49 -31.03 8.97
N ILE A 70 -6.38 -31.36 8.03
CA ILE A 70 -6.75 -32.73 7.67
C ILE A 70 -6.53 -32.99 6.18
N ALA A 71 -6.20 -34.23 5.80
CA ALA A 71 -5.84 -34.61 4.43
C ALA A 71 -6.92 -34.33 3.35
N LEU A 72 -8.15 -34.00 3.76
CA LEU A 72 -9.19 -33.48 2.88
C LEU A 72 -8.84 -32.12 2.25
N ALA A 73 -7.92 -31.34 2.84
CA ALA A 73 -7.44 -30.07 2.27
C ALA A 73 -6.79 -30.23 0.89
N GLU A 74 -6.02 -31.30 0.69
CA GLU A 74 -5.26 -31.55 -0.54
C GLU A 74 -6.09 -32.22 -1.63
N ARG A 75 -7.29 -32.72 -1.30
CA ARG A 75 -8.19 -33.37 -2.26
C ARG A 75 -8.71 -32.35 -3.27
N VAL A 76 -8.14 -32.37 -4.47
CA VAL A 76 -8.69 -31.70 -5.67
C VAL A 76 -10.10 -32.21 -5.93
N LEU A 77 -11.04 -31.29 -6.18
CA LEU A 77 -12.43 -31.58 -6.53
C LEU A 77 -12.65 -31.45 -8.03
N PHE A 78 -12.08 -30.40 -8.64
CA PHE A 78 -12.06 -30.15 -10.07
C PHE A 78 -10.95 -29.15 -10.42
N THR A 79 -10.56 -29.07 -11.69
CA THR A 79 -9.60 -28.07 -12.21
C THR A 79 -10.36 -27.01 -13.00
N ALA A 80 -10.11 -25.74 -12.73
CA ALA A 80 -10.76 -24.60 -13.40
C ALA A 80 -9.75 -23.81 -14.25
N PRO A 81 -10.07 -23.39 -15.49
CA PRO A 81 -9.09 -22.79 -16.42
C PRO A 81 -8.32 -21.57 -15.90
N VAL A 82 -8.90 -20.81 -14.96
CA VAL A 82 -8.30 -19.57 -14.41
C VAL A 82 -7.76 -19.76 -12.99
N MET A 83 -8.27 -20.74 -12.23
CA MET A 83 -7.90 -20.95 -10.82
C MET A 83 -6.93 -22.11 -10.60
N GLY A 84 -6.76 -22.98 -11.60
CA GLY A 84 -6.07 -24.26 -11.45
C GLY A 84 -6.90 -25.26 -10.64
N ASP A 85 -6.24 -26.10 -9.86
CA ASP A 85 -6.89 -27.15 -9.07
C ASP A 85 -7.65 -26.58 -7.86
N VAL A 86 -8.98 -26.72 -7.89
CA VAL A 86 -9.88 -26.34 -6.82
C VAL A 86 -10.03 -27.53 -5.87
N ASN A 87 -9.28 -27.51 -4.78
CA ASN A 87 -9.47 -28.42 -3.64
C ASN A 87 -10.53 -27.89 -2.66
N VAL A 88 -10.84 -28.66 -1.60
CA VAL A 88 -11.89 -28.31 -0.62
C VAL A 88 -11.69 -26.90 -0.02
N CYS A 89 -10.44 -26.54 0.30
CA CYS A 89 -10.11 -25.19 0.78
C CYS A 89 -10.29 -24.10 -0.29
N GLY A 90 -10.02 -24.42 -1.56
CA GLY A 90 -10.29 -23.53 -2.69
C GLY A 90 -11.79 -23.28 -2.89
N LEU A 91 -12.62 -24.32 -2.78
CA LEU A 91 -14.08 -24.19 -2.88
C LEU A 91 -14.66 -23.34 -1.74
N LEU A 92 -14.17 -23.53 -0.50
CA LEU A 92 -14.52 -22.66 0.63
C LEU A 92 -14.12 -21.21 0.40
N ALA A 93 -12.93 -20.96 -0.16
CA ALA A 93 -12.49 -19.60 -0.49
C ALA A 93 -13.34 -18.97 -1.61
N VAL A 94 -13.75 -19.73 -2.63
CA VAL A 94 -14.65 -19.24 -3.70
C VAL A 94 -16.03 -18.90 -3.14
N PHE A 95 -16.60 -19.73 -2.26
CA PHE A 95 -17.83 -19.39 -1.53
C PHE A 95 -17.65 -18.09 -0.73
N LEU A 96 -16.55 -17.95 0.01
CA LEU A 96 -16.26 -16.76 0.81
C LEU A 96 -16.07 -15.51 -0.06
N VAL A 97 -15.50 -15.60 -1.27
CA VAL A 97 -15.44 -14.47 -2.22
C VAL A 97 -16.83 -14.02 -2.66
N VAL A 98 -17.73 -14.94 -2.99
CA VAL A 98 -19.12 -14.60 -3.36
C VAL A 98 -19.86 -14.00 -2.17
N TRP A 99 -19.74 -14.63 -0.99
CA TRP A 99 -20.40 -14.19 0.23
C TRP A 99 -19.94 -12.80 0.68
N TRP A 100 -18.63 -12.57 0.79
CA TRP A 100 -18.08 -11.26 1.09
C TRP A 100 -18.30 -10.24 -0.03
N GLY A 101 -18.38 -10.66 -1.30
CA GLY A 101 -18.65 -9.74 -2.42
C GLY A 101 -20.05 -9.14 -2.34
N ILE A 102 -21.08 -9.98 -2.18
CA ILE A 102 -22.46 -9.54 -1.98
C ILE A 102 -22.59 -8.78 -0.66
N GLY A 103 -21.96 -9.27 0.41
CA GLY A 103 -21.89 -8.60 1.70
C GLY A 103 -21.30 -7.18 1.59
N THR A 104 -20.16 -7.02 0.93
CA THR A 104 -19.52 -5.70 0.71
C THR A 104 -20.42 -4.75 -0.05
N TRP A 105 -21.07 -5.22 -1.12
CA TRP A 105 -22.02 -4.41 -1.88
C TRP A 105 -23.16 -3.90 -0.99
N VAL A 106 -23.89 -4.77 -0.29
CA VAL A 106 -25.00 -4.34 0.57
C VAL A 106 -24.48 -3.45 1.71
N ILE A 107 -23.53 -3.96 2.50
CA ILE A 107 -23.09 -3.34 3.76
C ILE A 107 -22.44 -1.96 3.56
N THR A 108 -21.71 -1.77 2.45
CA THR A 108 -20.91 -0.54 2.22
C THR A 108 -21.46 0.40 1.16
N ILE A 109 -22.46 0.00 0.37
CA ILE A 109 -23.10 0.88 -0.65
C ILE A 109 -24.59 1.11 -0.35
N GLN A 110 -25.31 0.11 0.18
CA GLN A 110 -26.72 0.25 0.60
C GLN A 110 -26.84 0.59 2.10
N GLY A 111 -25.89 0.11 2.90
CA GLY A 111 -25.75 0.42 4.32
C GLY A 111 -25.63 -0.83 5.20
N PRO A 112 -25.23 -0.66 6.48
CA PRO A 112 -25.18 0.64 7.16
C PRO A 112 -23.83 1.36 7.12
N PHE A 113 -22.75 0.70 6.75
CA PHE A 113 -21.40 1.28 6.78
C PHE A 113 -21.04 1.94 5.45
N ILE A 114 -21.78 2.97 5.04
CA ILE A 114 -21.52 3.71 3.79
C ILE A 114 -20.32 4.67 3.93
N ALA A 115 -20.10 5.20 5.14
CA ALA A 115 -18.93 5.99 5.50
C ALA A 115 -17.80 5.12 6.11
N THR A 116 -16.56 5.58 6.01
CA THR A 116 -15.40 4.87 6.56
C THR A 116 -15.41 4.77 8.09
N GLY A 117 -15.48 3.53 8.59
CA GLY A 117 -15.41 3.16 10.01
C GLY A 117 -15.17 1.65 10.17
N ASN A 118 -15.33 1.13 11.40
CA ASN A 118 -15.01 -0.27 11.74
C ASN A 118 -15.66 -1.28 10.80
N GLY A 119 -16.98 -1.19 10.60
CA GLY A 119 -17.70 -2.12 9.72
C GLY A 119 -17.34 -1.99 8.23
N TYR A 120 -17.05 -0.78 7.74
CA TYR A 120 -16.60 -0.54 6.36
C TYR A 120 -15.26 -1.26 6.11
N PHE A 121 -14.25 -0.97 6.93
CA PHE A 121 -12.92 -1.55 6.76
C PHE A 121 -12.89 -3.05 7.05
N ALA A 122 -13.67 -3.52 8.02
CA ALA A 122 -13.84 -4.94 8.28
C ALA A 122 -14.39 -5.68 7.05
N THR A 123 -15.49 -5.18 6.45
CA THR A 123 -16.13 -5.85 5.31
C THR A 123 -15.21 -5.91 4.09
N TRP A 124 -14.56 -4.79 3.75
CA TRP A 124 -13.57 -4.75 2.66
C TRP A 124 -12.35 -5.65 2.94
N THR A 125 -11.87 -5.71 4.19
CA THR A 125 -10.74 -6.60 4.58
C THR A 125 -11.13 -8.07 4.45
N GLY A 126 -12.36 -8.44 4.81
CA GLY A 126 -12.91 -9.78 4.63
C GLY A 126 -12.93 -10.18 3.15
N PHE A 127 -13.46 -9.31 2.29
CA PHE A 127 -13.53 -9.55 0.84
C PHE A 127 -12.14 -9.68 0.18
N VAL A 128 -11.22 -8.76 0.47
CA VAL A 128 -9.84 -8.83 -0.06
C VAL A 128 -9.12 -10.09 0.43
N SER A 129 -9.30 -10.46 1.70
CA SER A 129 -8.73 -11.69 2.27
C SER A 129 -9.33 -12.95 1.63
N ALA A 130 -10.61 -12.94 1.26
CA ALA A 130 -11.24 -14.04 0.52
C ALA A 130 -10.64 -14.19 -0.88
N ILE A 131 -10.43 -13.09 -1.62
CA ILE A 131 -9.84 -13.09 -2.97
C ILE A 131 -8.44 -13.71 -2.94
N PHE A 132 -7.58 -13.27 -2.00
CA PHE A 132 -6.26 -13.89 -1.83
C PHE A 132 -6.37 -15.36 -1.39
N GLY A 133 -7.36 -15.73 -0.56
CA GLY A 133 -7.61 -17.10 -0.12
C GLY A 133 -7.91 -18.09 -1.25
N VAL A 134 -8.54 -17.65 -2.35
CA VAL A 134 -8.73 -18.49 -3.56
C VAL A 134 -7.38 -18.87 -4.19
N GLY A 135 -6.36 -18.03 -4.03
CA GLY A 135 -5.08 -18.11 -4.74
C GLY A 135 -4.97 -17.11 -5.89
N VAL A 136 -5.85 -16.10 -5.93
CA VAL A 136 -5.78 -14.95 -6.85
C VAL A 136 -4.72 -13.97 -6.33
N THR A 137 -3.46 -14.41 -6.37
CA THR A 137 -2.32 -13.61 -5.91
C THR A 137 -1.89 -12.61 -7.00
N LEU A 138 -1.31 -11.48 -6.57
CA LEU A 138 -0.82 -10.44 -7.49
C LEU A 138 0.18 -10.96 -8.55
N PRO A 139 1.10 -11.91 -8.25
CA PRO A 139 1.92 -12.58 -9.27
C PRO A 139 1.07 -13.36 -10.29
N ARG A 140 0.15 -14.22 -9.84
CA ARG A 140 -0.68 -15.03 -10.74
C ARG A 140 -1.60 -14.17 -11.63
N LEU A 141 -2.18 -13.09 -11.09
CA LEU A 141 -2.90 -12.09 -11.90
C LEU A 141 -2.01 -11.38 -12.94
N ARG A 142 -0.72 -11.20 -12.65
CA ARG A 142 0.28 -10.60 -13.57
C ARG A 142 0.78 -11.60 -14.62
N GLU A 143 0.73 -12.90 -14.32
CA GLU A 143 1.12 -13.99 -15.21
C GLU A 143 -0.02 -14.38 -16.16
N SER A 144 -1.25 -14.54 -15.64
CA SER A 144 -2.44 -14.92 -16.43
C SER A 144 -3.00 -13.78 -17.29
N ALA A 145 -2.72 -12.51 -16.96
CA ALA A 145 -3.13 -11.36 -17.77
C ALA A 145 -1.91 -10.55 -18.21
N LYS A 146 -1.79 -10.27 -19.52
CA LYS A 146 -0.87 -9.26 -20.07
C LYS A 146 -0.91 -8.03 -19.17
N ALA A 147 0.22 -7.58 -18.62
CA ALA A 147 0.23 -6.66 -17.46
C ALA A 147 -0.44 -5.28 -17.70
N SER A 148 -0.78 -4.95 -18.94
CA SER A 148 -1.68 -3.87 -19.35
C SER A 148 -3.16 -4.17 -19.00
N MET A 149 -3.68 -5.34 -19.41
CA MET A 149 -5.08 -5.76 -19.26
C MET A 149 -5.52 -5.83 -17.80
N SER A 150 -4.66 -6.30 -16.88
CA SER A 150 -4.97 -6.27 -15.44
C SER A 150 -5.09 -4.85 -14.87
N SER A 151 -4.44 -3.86 -15.50
CA SER A 151 -4.57 -2.44 -15.12
C SER A 151 -5.82 -1.81 -15.74
N LEU A 152 -6.15 -2.15 -17.00
CA LEU A 152 -7.43 -1.78 -17.63
C LEU A 152 -8.64 -2.33 -16.86
N PHE A 153 -8.58 -3.58 -16.41
CA PHE A 153 -9.66 -4.22 -15.66
C PHE A 153 -9.91 -3.54 -14.30
N VAL A 154 -8.85 -3.18 -13.56
CA VAL A 154 -9.00 -2.39 -12.31
C VAL A 154 -9.61 -1.02 -12.60
N LEU A 155 -9.22 -0.35 -13.69
CA LEU A 155 -9.81 0.93 -14.07
C LEU A 155 -11.30 0.80 -14.45
N LEU A 156 -11.70 -0.31 -15.08
CA LEU A 156 -13.10 -0.60 -15.38
C LEU A 156 -13.92 -0.78 -14.09
N ILE A 157 -13.39 -1.52 -13.12
CA ILE A 157 -13.99 -1.65 -11.77
C ILE A 157 -14.12 -0.28 -11.10
N CYS A 158 -13.06 0.55 -11.16
CA CYS A 158 -13.09 1.90 -10.60
C CYS A 158 -14.17 2.77 -11.30
N SER A 159 -14.27 2.68 -12.63
CA SER A 159 -15.28 3.40 -13.42
C SER A 159 -16.71 3.00 -13.03
N ILE A 160 -16.96 1.69 -12.89
CA ILE A 160 -18.27 1.15 -12.49
C ILE A 160 -18.61 1.55 -11.05
N ALA A 161 -17.68 1.43 -10.11
CA ALA A 161 -17.90 1.79 -8.70
C ALA A 161 -18.16 3.29 -8.52
N THR A 162 -17.36 4.14 -9.17
CA THR A 162 -17.55 5.60 -9.17
C THR A 162 -18.89 5.97 -9.80
N GLY A 163 -19.24 5.36 -10.94
CA GLY A 163 -20.52 5.60 -11.62
C GLY A 163 -21.74 5.18 -10.82
N ALA A 164 -21.70 4.00 -10.18
CA ALA A 164 -22.77 3.51 -9.32
C ALA A 164 -23.01 4.45 -8.13
N GLU A 165 -21.96 4.91 -7.46
CA GLU A 165 -22.04 5.87 -6.35
C GLU A 165 -22.58 7.25 -6.80
N LEU A 166 -22.21 7.73 -7.99
CA LEU A 166 -22.79 8.97 -8.56
C LEU A 166 -24.29 8.81 -8.84
N CYS A 167 -24.71 7.69 -9.46
CA CYS A 167 -26.12 7.39 -9.72
C CYS A 167 -26.93 7.29 -8.41
N LEU A 168 -26.44 6.55 -7.42
CA LEU A 168 -27.13 6.38 -6.13
C LEU A 168 -27.32 7.72 -5.40
N ARG A 169 -26.30 8.58 -5.39
CA ARG A 169 -26.39 9.91 -4.77
C ARG A 169 -27.30 10.87 -5.55
N SER A 170 -27.46 10.69 -6.86
CA SER A 170 -28.35 11.52 -7.68
C SER A 170 -29.84 11.29 -7.44
N ASN A 171 -30.25 10.14 -6.90
CA ASN A 171 -31.67 9.81 -6.67
C ASN A 171 -32.33 10.60 -5.52
N GLY A 172 -31.56 11.34 -4.71
CA GLY A 172 -32.07 12.09 -3.55
C GLY A 172 -32.41 13.56 -3.78
N SER A 173 -32.06 14.14 -4.94
CA SER A 173 -32.28 15.57 -5.24
C SER A 173 -32.27 15.84 -6.75
N PHE A 174 -32.98 16.89 -7.19
CA PHE A 174 -33.31 17.09 -8.59
C PHE A 174 -32.09 17.52 -9.45
N PHE A 175 -31.53 16.55 -10.18
CA PHE A 175 -30.41 16.67 -11.11
C PHE A 175 -29.05 17.06 -10.49
N PRO A 176 -27.94 16.72 -11.16
CA PRO A 176 -26.63 16.76 -10.51
C PRO A 176 -26.03 18.15 -10.57
N ALA A 177 -25.35 18.55 -9.48
CA ALA A 177 -24.29 19.55 -9.54
C ALA A 177 -23.33 19.17 -10.69
N ALA A 178 -22.83 20.16 -11.45
CA ALA A 178 -22.14 19.94 -12.73
C ALA A 178 -20.97 18.94 -12.59
N GLU A 179 -20.28 19.03 -11.46
CA GLU A 179 -19.50 17.99 -10.78
C GLU A 179 -19.88 16.55 -11.18
N SER A 180 -21.02 16.05 -10.69
CA SER A 180 -21.50 14.68 -10.83
C SER A 180 -21.82 14.32 -12.28
N THR A 181 -22.31 15.27 -13.08
CA THR A 181 -22.53 15.08 -14.51
C THR A 181 -21.20 14.85 -15.23
N PHE A 182 -20.20 15.68 -14.96
CA PHE A 182 -18.84 15.52 -15.48
C PHE A 182 -18.21 14.20 -15.02
N GLY A 183 -18.44 13.80 -13.76
CA GLY A 183 -18.04 12.51 -13.22
C GLY A 183 -18.64 11.33 -13.99
N LEU A 184 -19.97 11.32 -14.19
CA LEU A 184 -20.68 10.28 -14.95
C LEU A 184 -20.20 10.20 -16.40
N CYS A 185 -20.03 11.35 -17.07
CA CYS A 185 -19.45 11.40 -18.41
C CYS A 185 -18.02 10.82 -18.46
N THR A 186 -17.17 11.18 -17.50
CA THR A 186 -15.79 10.71 -17.40
C THR A 186 -15.71 9.20 -17.25
N VAL A 187 -16.46 8.61 -16.31
CA VAL A 187 -16.40 7.17 -16.03
C VAL A 187 -17.09 6.35 -17.11
N THR A 188 -18.17 6.85 -17.72
CA THR A 188 -18.85 6.18 -18.83
C THR A 188 -17.96 6.16 -20.08
N LEU A 189 -17.35 7.30 -20.44
CA LEU A 189 -16.40 7.36 -21.56
C LEU A 189 -15.18 6.45 -21.30
N THR A 190 -14.68 6.42 -20.06
CA THR A 190 -13.58 5.54 -19.66
C THR A 190 -13.96 4.07 -19.82
N ALA A 191 -15.14 3.66 -19.34
CA ALA A 191 -15.62 2.28 -19.46
C ALA A 191 -15.79 1.85 -20.93
N VAL A 192 -16.40 2.71 -21.78
CA VAL A 192 -16.53 2.46 -23.22
C VAL A 192 -15.15 2.29 -23.87
N VAL A 193 -14.21 3.22 -23.63
CA VAL A 193 -12.85 3.13 -24.19
C VAL A 193 -12.12 1.88 -23.71
N ILE A 194 -12.22 1.49 -22.44
CA ILE A 194 -11.62 0.26 -21.94
C ILE A 194 -12.19 -0.96 -22.67
N VAL A 195 -13.51 -1.06 -22.82
CA VAL A 195 -14.16 -2.17 -23.52
C VAL A 195 -13.70 -2.22 -24.98
N THR A 196 -13.63 -1.09 -25.69
CA THR A 196 -13.08 -1.03 -27.06
C THR A 196 -11.62 -1.49 -27.13
N ILE A 197 -10.76 -1.06 -26.21
CA ILE A 197 -9.36 -1.54 -26.13
C ILE A 197 -9.33 -3.05 -25.85
N TYR A 198 -10.20 -3.54 -24.96
CA TYR A 198 -10.24 -4.95 -24.54
C TYR A 198 -10.65 -5.88 -25.70
N VAL A 199 -11.65 -5.46 -26.50
CA VAL A 199 -12.05 -6.14 -27.74
C VAL A 199 -10.89 -6.17 -28.74
N HIS A 200 -10.26 -5.02 -29.01
CA HIS A 200 -9.08 -4.96 -29.89
C HIS A 200 -7.90 -5.83 -29.42
N GLU A 201 -7.63 -5.91 -28.11
CA GLU A 201 -6.59 -6.80 -27.55
C GLU A 201 -6.96 -8.30 -27.55
N ILE A 202 -8.26 -8.64 -27.63
CA ILE A 202 -8.76 -10.02 -27.81
C ILE A 202 -8.68 -10.42 -29.29
N ASP A 203 -9.14 -9.56 -30.21
CA ASP A 203 -9.21 -9.80 -31.65
C ASP A 203 -7.82 -9.86 -32.33
N GLY A 204 -6.73 -9.91 -31.57
CA GLY A 204 -5.36 -9.94 -32.07
C GLY A 204 -4.87 -8.61 -32.67
N ASN A 205 -5.69 -7.54 -32.59
CA ASN A 205 -5.47 -6.25 -33.24
C ASN A 205 -5.28 -5.12 -32.19
N PRO A 206 -4.25 -5.20 -31.31
CA PRO A 206 -4.06 -4.23 -30.24
C PRO A 206 -3.81 -2.83 -30.79
N LEU A 207 -4.41 -1.81 -30.16
CA LEU A 207 -4.19 -0.41 -30.54
C LEU A 207 -2.71 -0.03 -30.43
N ASP A 208 -2.21 0.59 -31.50
CA ASP A 208 -0.85 1.08 -31.65
C ASP A 208 -0.52 2.16 -30.62
N VAL A 209 0.79 2.34 -30.37
CA VAL A 209 1.28 3.27 -29.34
C VAL A 209 0.88 4.72 -29.64
N GLU A 210 0.82 5.11 -30.91
CA GLU A 210 0.55 6.48 -31.34
C GLU A 210 -0.91 6.88 -31.10
N ARG A 211 -1.86 5.95 -31.21
CA ARG A 211 -3.27 6.15 -30.82
C ARG A 211 -3.51 5.92 -29.33
N ARG A 212 -2.87 4.91 -28.73
CA ARG A 212 -3.06 4.54 -27.32
C ARG A 212 -2.58 5.62 -26.35
N ARG A 213 -1.45 6.26 -26.64
CA ARG A 213 -0.87 7.32 -25.79
C ARG A 213 -1.75 8.56 -25.63
N PRO A 214 -2.19 9.27 -26.69
CA PRO A 214 -3.03 10.46 -26.54
C PRO A 214 -4.40 10.12 -25.92
N LEU A 215 -4.96 8.95 -26.22
CA LEU A 215 -6.19 8.46 -25.61
C LEU A 215 -6.05 8.32 -24.08
N PHE A 216 -4.96 7.73 -23.61
CA PHE A 216 -4.67 7.65 -22.18
C PHE A 216 -4.34 9.01 -21.55
N VAL A 217 -3.66 9.92 -22.25
CA VAL A 217 -3.44 11.30 -21.76
C VAL A 217 -4.78 12.04 -21.60
N ALA A 218 -5.69 11.92 -22.56
CA ALA A 218 -7.02 12.55 -22.49
C ALA A 218 -7.85 12.01 -21.31
N ILE A 219 -7.89 10.68 -21.13
CA ILE A 219 -8.58 10.06 -20.00
C ILE A 219 -7.91 10.45 -18.66
N LEU A 220 -6.57 10.52 -18.60
CA LEU A 220 -5.86 10.97 -17.41
C LEU A 220 -6.23 12.40 -17.02
N LEU A 221 -6.37 13.31 -17.99
CA LEU A 221 -6.84 14.68 -17.73
C LEU A 221 -8.27 14.68 -17.18
N LEU A 222 -9.19 13.91 -17.77
CA LEU A 222 -10.56 13.79 -17.26
C LEU A 222 -10.60 13.22 -15.83
N TRP A 223 -9.84 12.17 -15.54
CA TRP A 223 -9.75 11.61 -14.18
C TRP A 223 -9.08 12.56 -13.18
N THR A 224 -8.14 13.41 -13.63
CA THR A 224 -7.53 14.44 -12.76
C THR A 224 -8.54 15.52 -12.41
N ILE A 225 -9.31 16.01 -13.40
CA ILE A 225 -10.38 16.98 -13.19
C ILE A 225 -11.50 16.36 -12.32
N ALA A 226 -11.86 15.10 -12.57
CA ALA A 226 -12.87 14.41 -11.77
C ALA A 226 -12.42 14.20 -10.32
N ALA A 227 -11.18 13.74 -10.08
CA ALA A 227 -10.62 13.60 -8.73
C ALA A 227 -10.62 14.93 -7.97
N TYR A 228 -10.21 16.03 -8.62
CA TYR A 228 -10.33 17.36 -8.05
C TYR A 228 -11.80 17.72 -7.75
N TRP A 229 -12.63 17.77 -8.79
CA TRP A 229 -13.96 18.38 -8.69
C TRP A 229 -14.90 17.57 -7.79
N LEU A 230 -14.87 16.23 -7.89
CA LEU A 230 -15.75 15.36 -7.13
C LEU A 230 -15.37 15.22 -5.65
N THR A 231 -14.11 15.43 -5.27
CA THR A 231 -13.63 15.27 -3.87
C THR A 231 -13.37 16.58 -3.13
N PHE A 232 -13.22 17.71 -3.84
CA PHE A 232 -13.15 19.03 -3.20
C PHE A 232 -14.49 19.78 -3.25
N SER A 233 -15.27 19.68 -4.33
CA SER A 233 -16.61 20.30 -4.42
C SER A 233 -17.75 19.32 -4.12
N GLY A 234 -17.70 18.09 -4.66
CA GLY A 234 -18.65 17.01 -4.32
C GLY A 234 -19.10 16.15 -5.50
N PRO A 235 -19.77 15.01 -5.27
CA PRO A 235 -20.42 14.58 -4.03
C PRO A 235 -19.58 13.60 -3.20
N PHE A 236 -18.32 13.36 -3.59
CA PHE A 236 -17.37 12.48 -2.93
C PHE A 236 -16.40 13.25 -2.04
N VAL A 237 -16.86 14.35 -1.44
CA VAL A 237 -16.07 15.10 -0.47
C VAL A 237 -15.77 14.22 0.76
N GLY A 238 -16.72 13.37 1.18
CA GLY A 238 -16.52 12.38 2.25
C GLY A 238 -15.94 11.06 1.76
N THR A 239 -15.14 10.41 2.60
CA THR A 239 -14.52 9.10 2.36
C THR A 239 -15.53 7.95 2.28
N GLY A 240 -15.42 7.16 1.22
CA GLY A 240 -16.29 6.03 0.90
C GLY A 240 -15.95 5.47 -0.49
N ASN A 241 -16.78 4.58 -1.04
CA ASN A 241 -16.42 3.84 -2.25
C ASN A 241 -16.19 4.76 -3.46
N GLY A 242 -17.00 5.80 -3.63
CA GLY A 242 -16.84 6.80 -4.69
C GLY A 242 -15.50 7.55 -4.61
N TYR A 243 -15.11 8.01 -3.42
CA TYR A 243 -13.82 8.69 -3.18
C TYR A 243 -12.63 7.76 -3.50
N PHE A 244 -12.62 6.53 -2.98
CA PHE A 244 -11.49 5.61 -3.18
C PHE A 244 -11.41 5.07 -4.60
N SER A 245 -12.54 4.71 -5.22
CA SER A 245 -12.54 4.23 -6.62
C SER A 245 -12.05 5.32 -7.58
N LEU A 246 -12.40 6.57 -7.34
CA LEU A 246 -11.93 7.72 -8.11
C LEU A 246 -10.41 7.93 -7.98
N TRP A 247 -9.88 7.99 -6.77
CA TRP A 247 -8.44 8.16 -6.54
C TRP A 247 -7.61 6.95 -7.02
N VAL A 248 -8.09 5.72 -6.81
CA VAL A 248 -7.41 4.50 -7.31
C VAL A 248 -7.43 4.45 -8.83
N GLY A 249 -8.55 4.78 -9.48
CA GLY A 249 -8.63 4.84 -10.94
C GLY A 249 -7.72 5.92 -11.54
N LEU A 250 -7.56 7.08 -10.88
CA LEU A 250 -6.57 8.09 -11.29
C LEU A 250 -5.14 7.55 -11.21
N LEU A 251 -4.76 6.89 -10.12
CA LEU A 251 -3.43 6.27 -9.99
C LEU A 251 -3.18 5.17 -11.04
N VAL A 252 -4.22 4.39 -11.36
CA VAL A 252 -4.18 3.38 -12.43
C VAL A 252 -4.07 4.03 -13.81
N MET A 253 -4.71 5.18 -14.04
CA MET A 253 -4.55 5.95 -15.28
C MET A 253 -3.16 6.56 -15.42
N ILE A 254 -2.55 7.09 -14.35
CA ILE A 254 -1.15 7.55 -14.37
C ILE A 254 -0.24 6.40 -14.81
N LYS A 255 -0.40 5.21 -14.19
CA LYS A 255 0.33 3.98 -14.54
C LYS A 255 0.11 3.56 -15.99
N LEU A 256 -1.12 3.58 -16.50
CA LEU A 256 -1.45 3.24 -17.89
C LEU A 256 -0.82 4.23 -18.88
N THR A 257 -0.91 5.54 -18.61
CA THR A 257 -0.33 6.59 -19.46
C THR A 257 1.19 6.49 -19.55
N VAL A 258 1.88 6.27 -18.42
CA VAL A 258 3.34 6.06 -18.39
C VAL A 258 3.76 4.84 -19.21
N ARG A 259 2.96 3.77 -19.22
CA ARG A 259 3.19 2.57 -20.05
C ARG A 259 2.89 2.76 -21.53
N ALA A 260 1.87 3.56 -21.87
CA ALA A 260 1.54 3.86 -23.26
C ALA A 260 2.51 4.85 -23.92
N SER A 261 3.41 5.49 -23.17
CA SER A 261 4.65 5.99 -23.76
C SER A 261 5.67 4.85 -23.95
N THR A 262 6.27 4.76 -25.14
CA THR A 262 7.39 3.85 -25.52
C THR A 262 8.58 3.85 -24.55
N ILE A 263 8.60 4.86 -23.69
CA ILE A 263 9.31 4.98 -22.43
C ILE A 263 9.43 3.67 -21.61
N GLU A 264 8.50 2.69 -21.63
CA GLU A 264 8.60 1.50 -20.76
C GLU A 264 9.94 0.74 -20.89
N ALA A 265 10.58 0.64 -22.07
CA ALA A 265 11.89 0.00 -22.20
C ALA A 265 13.06 0.78 -21.54
N THR A 266 12.94 2.11 -21.47
CA THR A 266 13.96 3.02 -20.90
C THR A 266 13.68 3.28 -19.41
N TYR A 267 12.41 3.48 -19.04
CA TYR A 267 11.97 3.77 -17.68
C TYR A 267 11.62 2.51 -16.87
N ALA A 268 11.49 1.30 -17.42
CA ALA A 268 11.61 0.11 -16.56
C ALA A 268 12.99 0.13 -15.91
N LYS A 269 14.05 0.31 -16.70
CA LYS A 269 15.43 0.44 -16.21
C LYS A 269 15.64 1.70 -15.35
N VAL A 270 15.12 2.87 -15.72
CA VAL A 270 15.33 4.11 -14.95
C VAL A 270 14.43 4.21 -13.70
N ALA A 271 13.16 3.79 -13.74
CA ALA A 271 12.27 3.88 -12.57
C ALA A 271 12.51 2.75 -11.55
N GLU A 272 12.95 1.56 -11.98
CA GLU A 272 13.41 0.51 -11.06
C GLU A 272 14.79 0.84 -10.46
N ALA A 273 15.62 1.62 -11.18
CA ALA A 273 16.86 2.19 -10.64
C ALA A 273 16.67 3.49 -9.81
N ASN A 274 15.51 4.15 -9.90
CA ASN A 274 15.31 5.48 -9.33
C ASN A 274 13.95 5.66 -8.62
N GLU A 275 13.69 4.80 -7.62
CA GLU A 275 12.56 4.97 -6.69
C GLU A 275 12.55 6.36 -6.02
N ARG A 276 13.73 7.01 -5.88
CA ARG A 276 13.88 8.36 -5.33
C ARG A 276 13.21 9.44 -6.21
N TYR A 277 13.46 9.48 -7.52
CA TYR A 277 12.81 10.45 -8.40
C TYR A 277 11.28 10.30 -8.40
N VAL A 278 10.79 9.05 -8.40
CA VAL A 278 9.34 8.76 -8.32
C VAL A 278 8.77 9.25 -6.99
N SER A 279 9.46 9.01 -5.88
CA SER A 279 9.11 9.57 -4.57
C SER A 279 9.05 11.11 -4.57
N MET A 280 10.02 11.79 -5.17
CA MET A 280 10.04 13.27 -5.23
C MET A 280 8.86 13.83 -6.04
N VAL A 281 8.52 13.22 -7.18
CA VAL A 281 7.33 13.62 -7.95
C VAL A 281 6.04 13.37 -7.17
N ALA A 282 5.95 12.25 -6.45
CA ALA A 282 4.79 11.93 -5.63
C ALA A 282 4.62 12.86 -4.40
N GLN A 283 5.71 13.19 -3.70
CA GLN A 283 5.72 14.22 -2.65
C GLN A 283 5.32 15.59 -3.20
N CYS A 284 5.77 15.95 -4.42
CA CYS A 284 5.37 17.20 -5.06
C CYS A 284 3.85 17.25 -5.30
N ALA A 285 3.25 16.16 -5.77
CA ALA A 285 1.80 16.07 -5.94
C ALA A 285 1.07 16.16 -4.60
N CYS A 286 1.57 15.51 -3.55
CA CYS A 286 1.02 15.62 -2.19
C CYS A 286 1.05 17.06 -1.66
N GLY A 287 2.14 17.80 -1.89
CA GLY A 287 2.23 19.22 -1.51
C GLY A 287 1.21 20.10 -2.21
N VAL A 288 0.95 19.85 -3.50
CA VAL A 288 -0.11 20.57 -4.26
C VAL A 288 -1.51 20.23 -3.73
N VAL A 289 -1.81 18.95 -3.49
CA VAL A 289 -3.11 18.51 -2.93
C VAL A 289 -3.34 19.11 -1.53
N LEU A 290 -2.29 19.19 -0.71
CA LEU A 290 -2.34 19.83 0.61
C LEU A 290 -2.62 21.33 0.52
N CYS A 291 -1.98 22.05 -0.41
CA CYS A 291 -2.25 23.46 -0.66
C CYS A 291 -3.71 23.71 -1.09
N ILE A 292 -4.25 22.85 -1.97
CA ILE A 292 -5.65 22.91 -2.40
C ILE A 292 -6.59 22.65 -1.21
N ALA A 293 -6.31 21.63 -0.39
CA ALA A 293 -7.13 21.31 0.79
C ALA A 293 -7.19 22.45 1.81
N VAL A 294 -6.09 23.17 2.03
CA VAL A 294 -6.09 24.38 2.88
C VAL A 294 -6.85 25.53 2.22
N GLY A 295 -6.72 25.71 0.91
CA GLY A 295 -7.46 26.73 0.15
C GLY A 295 -8.99 26.54 0.15
N TYR A 296 -9.47 25.31 0.39
CA TYR A 296 -10.90 24.97 0.48
C TYR A 296 -11.50 25.11 1.89
N LEU A 297 -10.70 25.45 2.92
CA LEU A 297 -11.22 25.69 4.27
C LEU A 297 -12.05 26.98 4.33
N ASP A 298 -13.19 26.94 5.02
CA ASP A 298 -13.99 28.14 5.27
C ASP A 298 -13.39 29.01 6.40
N GLU A 299 -13.83 30.27 6.51
CA GLU A 299 -13.28 31.20 7.51
C GLU A 299 -13.57 30.79 8.96
N SER A 300 -14.62 30.01 9.21
CA SER A 300 -14.90 29.44 10.55
C SER A 300 -13.99 28.26 10.86
N GLU A 301 -13.61 27.46 9.86
CA GLU A 301 -12.62 26.38 10.00
C GLU A 301 -11.21 26.94 10.21
N LYS A 302 -10.83 28.01 9.51
CA LYS A 302 -9.57 28.74 9.76
C LYS A 302 -9.55 29.36 11.16
N ALA A 303 -10.64 30.00 11.58
CA ALA A 303 -10.76 30.59 12.91
C ALA A 303 -10.80 29.55 14.05
N ALA A 304 -11.22 28.30 13.76
CA ALA A 304 -11.16 27.20 14.72
C ALA A 304 -9.74 26.63 14.91
N PHE A 305 -8.83 26.84 13.95
CA PHE A 305 -7.46 26.31 13.96
C PHE A 305 -6.42 27.40 13.62
N PRO A 306 -6.34 28.50 14.39
CA PRO A 306 -5.47 29.65 14.09
C PRO A 306 -3.99 29.27 14.15
N GLY A 307 -3.20 29.70 13.16
CA GLY A 307 -1.79 29.33 13.00
C GLY A 307 -1.57 27.96 12.34
N TYR A 308 -2.51 27.01 12.49
CA TYR A 308 -2.36 25.65 11.99
C TYR A 308 -2.74 25.49 10.52
N TRP A 309 -3.69 26.28 9.99
CA TRP A 309 -3.97 26.26 8.55
C TRP A 309 -2.84 26.94 7.75
N GLU A 310 -2.24 28.00 8.29
CA GLU A 310 -1.03 28.65 7.75
C GLU A 310 0.16 27.69 7.78
N TYR A 311 0.32 26.94 8.87
CA TYR A 311 1.33 25.88 8.97
C TYR A 311 1.08 24.75 7.96
N ALA A 312 -0.16 24.30 7.79
CA ALA A 312 -0.52 23.28 6.79
C ALA A 312 -0.23 23.75 5.36
N LEU A 313 -0.50 25.03 5.04
CA LEU A 313 -0.14 25.64 3.76
C LEU A 313 1.39 25.68 3.58
N SER A 314 2.13 26.08 4.62
CA SER A 314 3.60 26.06 4.61
C SER A 314 4.15 24.66 4.36
N VAL A 315 3.61 23.64 5.03
CA VAL A 315 3.99 22.23 4.82
C VAL A 315 3.77 21.81 3.37
N GLY A 316 2.62 22.16 2.78
CA GLY A 316 2.29 21.90 1.39
C GLY A 316 3.23 22.61 0.40
N ILE A 317 3.48 23.92 0.59
CA ILE A 317 4.33 24.73 -0.30
C ILE A 317 5.78 24.25 -0.23
N VAL A 318 6.35 24.11 0.96
CA VAL A 318 7.75 23.67 1.15
C VAL A 318 7.91 22.24 0.63
N GLY A 319 6.97 21.35 0.97
CA GLY A 319 6.93 19.97 0.46
C GLY A 319 6.89 19.91 -1.07
N ALA A 320 6.04 20.72 -1.71
CA ALA A 320 5.96 20.81 -3.17
C ALA A 320 7.25 21.34 -3.81
N VAL A 321 7.72 22.52 -3.37
CA VAL A 321 8.87 23.21 -3.97
C VAL A 321 10.16 22.42 -3.80
N PHE A 322 10.46 21.93 -2.59
CA PHE A 322 11.69 21.17 -2.35
C PHE A 322 11.68 19.82 -3.07
N SER A 323 10.53 19.14 -3.13
CA SER A 323 10.43 17.87 -3.88
C SER A 323 10.53 18.08 -5.40
N PHE A 324 9.96 19.15 -5.94
CA PHE A 324 10.10 19.52 -7.35
C PHE A 324 11.57 19.81 -7.70
N LEU A 325 12.24 20.66 -6.91
CA LEU A 325 13.66 20.99 -7.10
C LEU A 325 14.56 19.76 -6.93
N ALA A 326 14.31 18.89 -5.93
CA ALA A 326 15.01 17.62 -5.76
C ALA A 326 14.83 16.69 -6.97
N GLY A 327 13.60 16.58 -7.49
CA GLY A 327 13.30 15.80 -8.69
C GLY A 327 14.07 16.31 -9.92
N LEU A 328 14.13 17.63 -10.13
CA LEU A 328 14.93 18.23 -11.19
C LEU A 328 16.44 17.98 -11.00
N LEU A 329 16.96 18.12 -9.78
CA LEU A 329 18.38 17.88 -9.48
C LEU A 329 18.78 16.41 -9.69
N VAL A 330 17.98 15.45 -9.22
CA VAL A 330 18.21 14.01 -9.47
C VAL A 330 18.18 13.70 -10.96
N ARG A 331 17.16 14.18 -11.68
CA ARG A 331 17.00 13.95 -13.13
C ARG A 331 18.13 14.56 -13.96
N ASN A 332 18.59 15.76 -13.60
CA ASN A 332 19.71 16.42 -14.27
C ASN A 332 21.03 15.70 -13.93
N SER A 333 21.23 15.31 -12.67
CA SER A 333 22.42 14.56 -12.25
C SER A 333 22.61 13.30 -13.08
N GLU A 334 21.56 12.52 -13.35
CA GLU A 334 21.69 11.25 -14.06
C GLU A 334 22.03 11.44 -15.54
N ARG A 335 21.57 12.53 -16.15
CA ARG A 335 21.97 12.95 -17.51
C ARG A 335 23.47 13.23 -17.62
N ASP A 336 24.08 13.72 -16.54
CA ASP A 336 25.52 14.00 -16.45
C ASP A 336 26.33 12.82 -15.90
N THR A 337 25.77 11.99 -15.00
CA THR A 337 26.41 10.75 -14.51
C THR A 337 26.61 9.73 -15.62
N ALA A 338 25.73 9.71 -16.63
CA ALA A 338 25.90 8.99 -17.89
C ALA A 338 27.10 9.50 -18.74
N LYS A 339 27.78 10.57 -18.32
CA LYS A 339 28.95 11.17 -19.01
C LYS A 339 30.18 11.34 -18.10
N LYS A 340 30.04 11.54 -16.79
CA LYS A 340 31.12 11.62 -15.79
C LYS A 340 30.57 11.29 -14.38
N LYS A 341 31.32 10.53 -13.56
CA LYS A 341 30.98 10.31 -12.13
C LYS A 341 31.10 11.62 -11.34
N VAL A 342 30.00 12.33 -11.13
CA VAL A 342 29.93 13.54 -10.27
C VAL A 342 29.49 13.14 -8.87
N LEU A 343 30.43 13.11 -7.91
CA LEU A 343 30.19 12.54 -6.58
C LEU A 343 29.19 13.33 -5.71
N GLY A 344 29.15 14.66 -5.85
CA GLY A 344 28.44 15.54 -4.90
C GLY A 344 26.90 15.55 -4.99
N VAL A 345 26.30 15.25 -6.15
CA VAL A 345 24.83 15.42 -6.31
C VAL A 345 24.04 14.32 -5.60
N GLN A 346 24.65 13.14 -5.39
CA GLN A 346 24.06 12.11 -4.52
C GLN A 346 24.01 12.56 -3.06
N THR A 347 24.96 13.38 -2.61
CA THR A 347 24.97 13.93 -1.23
C THR A 347 23.88 14.99 -1.05
N TYR A 348 23.76 15.95 -1.98
CA TYR A 348 22.71 16.97 -1.92
C TYR A 348 21.29 16.37 -2.00
N SER A 349 21.06 15.41 -2.89
CA SER A 349 19.75 14.73 -2.99
C SER A 349 19.41 13.91 -1.73
N ALA A 350 20.40 13.32 -1.06
CA ALA A 350 20.20 12.67 0.23
C ALA A 350 19.86 13.67 1.36
N TYR A 351 20.51 14.84 1.42
CA TYR A 351 20.16 15.87 2.41
C TYR A 351 18.75 16.43 2.19
N VAL A 352 18.33 16.70 0.95
CA VAL A 352 16.98 17.18 0.66
C VAL A 352 15.94 16.09 0.93
N ALA A 353 16.23 14.81 0.65
CA ALA A 353 15.37 13.70 1.03
C ALA A 353 15.21 13.55 2.55
N PHE A 354 16.28 13.75 3.33
CA PHE A 354 16.22 13.73 4.79
C PHE A 354 15.45 14.93 5.36
N PHE A 355 15.68 16.13 4.82
CA PHE A 355 14.89 17.31 5.17
C PHE A 355 13.41 17.09 4.89
N LEU A 356 13.05 16.62 3.69
CA LEU A 356 11.68 16.31 3.32
C LEU A 356 11.06 15.23 4.21
N PHE A 357 11.81 14.18 4.59
CA PHE A 357 11.34 13.17 5.53
C PHE A 357 10.99 13.76 6.90
N VAL A 358 11.87 14.58 7.49
CA VAL A 358 11.58 15.25 8.77
C VAL A 358 10.42 16.23 8.62
N TRP A 359 10.40 17.01 7.54
CA TRP A 359 9.36 18.00 7.25
C TRP A 359 7.97 17.38 7.09
N TRP A 360 7.85 16.30 6.31
CA TRP A 360 6.60 15.56 6.17
C TRP A 360 6.22 14.79 7.44
N ALA A 361 7.17 14.30 8.23
CA ALA A 361 6.88 13.63 9.51
C ALA A 361 6.30 14.60 10.54
N VAL A 362 6.94 15.76 10.74
CA VAL A 362 6.44 16.80 11.65
C VAL A 362 5.16 17.43 11.10
N GLY A 363 5.07 17.60 9.77
CA GLY A 363 3.85 17.99 9.08
C GLY A 363 2.68 17.04 9.37
N ALA A 364 2.83 15.74 9.13
CA ALA A 364 1.78 14.74 9.36
C ALA A 364 1.37 14.65 10.85
N GLY A 365 2.34 14.73 11.75
CA GLY A 365 2.11 14.80 13.20
C GLY A 365 1.26 16.02 13.58
N VAL A 366 1.78 17.23 13.36
CA VAL A 366 1.11 18.49 13.77
C VAL A 366 -0.23 18.68 13.03
N ILE A 367 -0.29 18.45 11.72
CA ILE A 367 -1.51 18.73 10.94
C ILE A 367 -2.68 17.80 11.35
N THR A 368 -2.37 16.60 11.84
CA THR A 368 -3.39 15.66 12.32
C THR A 368 -3.71 15.85 13.80
N VAL A 369 -2.70 16.07 14.65
CA VAL A 369 -2.86 16.19 16.12
C VAL A 369 -3.32 17.59 16.54
N GLU A 370 -3.09 18.63 15.73
CA GLU A 370 -3.50 20.01 16.02
C GLU A 370 -4.58 20.55 15.09
N GLY A 371 -4.43 20.40 13.78
CA GLY A 371 -5.39 20.86 12.78
C GLY A 371 -4.72 21.35 11.48
N PRO A 372 -5.49 21.82 10.48
CA PRO A 372 -6.94 22.11 10.55
C PRO A 372 -7.86 20.91 10.26
N PHE A 373 -7.30 19.77 9.83
CA PHE A 373 -8.09 18.65 9.28
C PHE A 373 -8.64 17.67 10.33
N LYS A 374 -8.77 18.10 11.60
CA LYS A 374 -9.37 17.31 12.69
C LYS A 374 -10.85 17.00 12.48
N ASN A 375 -11.60 17.97 11.96
CA ASN A 375 -13.04 17.85 11.81
C ASN A 375 -13.36 16.93 10.63
N THR A 376 -14.20 15.90 10.85
CA THR A 376 -14.61 14.91 9.84
C THR A 376 -15.56 15.45 8.75
N ARG A 377 -15.60 16.79 8.57
CA ARG A 377 -16.02 17.43 7.32
C ARG A 377 -15.01 17.10 6.22
N ALA A 378 -15.21 15.93 5.59
CA ALA A 378 -15.10 15.75 4.16
C ALA A 378 -13.84 16.33 3.47
N ILE A 379 -13.79 17.65 3.19
CA ILE A 379 -12.64 18.39 2.66
C ILE A 379 -11.34 18.04 3.40
N SER A 380 -11.44 17.80 4.72
CA SER A 380 -10.34 17.36 5.58
C SER A 380 -9.68 16.04 5.16
N ALA A 381 -10.40 15.13 4.49
CA ALA A 381 -9.84 13.88 3.99
C ALA A 381 -8.71 14.11 2.98
N ASN A 382 -8.89 15.00 2.00
CA ASN A 382 -7.84 15.31 1.02
C ASN A 382 -6.60 15.92 1.68
N GLY A 383 -6.78 16.80 2.67
CA GLY A 383 -5.68 17.37 3.47
C GLY A 383 -4.94 16.30 4.29
N TYR A 384 -5.68 15.48 5.04
CA TYR A 384 -5.17 14.36 5.82
C TYR A 384 -4.39 13.36 4.97
N PHE A 385 -5.00 12.84 3.89
CA PHE A 385 -4.36 11.82 3.06
C PHE A 385 -3.18 12.38 2.27
N SER A 386 -3.19 13.66 1.87
CA SER A 386 -2.04 14.25 1.18
C SER A 386 -0.82 14.40 2.09
N VAL A 387 -0.97 14.83 3.36
CA VAL A 387 0.18 14.92 4.27
C VAL A 387 0.73 13.52 4.64
N TRP A 388 -0.15 12.55 4.91
CA TRP A 388 0.27 11.18 5.21
C TRP A 388 0.87 10.45 3.99
N ALA A 389 0.37 10.70 2.78
CA ALA A 389 0.99 10.20 1.55
C ALA A 389 2.34 10.88 1.29
N GLY A 390 2.46 12.20 1.50
CA GLY A 390 3.73 12.93 1.42
C GLY A 390 4.79 12.33 2.34
N PHE A 391 4.43 12.06 3.60
CA PHE A 391 5.28 11.33 4.54
C PHE A 391 5.64 9.92 4.04
N GLY A 392 4.66 9.11 3.62
CA GLY A 392 4.90 7.78 3.05
C GLY A 392 5.84 7.79 1.83
N PHE A 393 5.73 8.79 0.95
CA PHE A 393 6.64 8.94 -0.18
C PHE A 393 8.03 9.44 0.25
N SER A 394 8.14 10.29 1.28
CA SER A 394 9.43 10.75 1.81
C SER A 394 10.29 9.60 2.36
N VAL A 395 9.67 8.57 2.96
CA VAL A 395 10.34 7.33 3.40
C VAL A 395 11.04 6.63 2.23
N PHE A 396 10.34 6.46 1.09
CA PHE A 396 10.95 5.93 -0.14
C PHE A 396 12.03 6.89 -0.70
N GLY A 397 11.88 8.20 -0.49
CA GLY A 397 12.83 9.23 -0.90
C GLY A 397 14.20 9.12 -0.22
N LEU A 398 14.25 8.65 1.04
CA LEU A 398 15.50 8.29 1.71
C LEU A 398 16.27 7.17 1.00
N GLY A 399 15.59 6.37 0.16
CA GLY A 399 16.13 5.13 -0.43
C GLY A 399 15.79 3.88 0.39
N LEU A 400 14.79 3.93 1.27
CA LEU A 400 14.21 2.74 1.91
C LEU A 400 13.36 1.97 0.89
N THR A 401 14.06 1.26 0.00
CA THR A 401 13.46 0.51 -1.10
C THR A 401 12.57 -0.64 -0.62
N LYS A 402 11.81 -1.23 -1.55
CA LYS A 402 11.03 -2.46 -1.32
C LYS A 402 11.88 -3.63 -0.79
N SER A 403 13.16 -3.73 -1.16
CA SER A 403 14.06 -4.77 -0.63
C SER A 403 14.46 -4.51 0.83
N HIS A 404 14.67 -3.25 1.24
CA HIS A 404 14.87 -2.90 2.65
C HIS A 404 13.62 -3.17 3.48
N ALA A 405 12.44 -2.78 2.99
CA ALA A 405 11.16 -3.06 3.64
C ALA A 405 10.92 -4.58 3.78
N LYS A 406 11.23 -5.36 2.73
CA LYS A 406 11.17 -6.82 2.76
C LYS A 406 12.11 -7.43 3.80
N ALA A 407 13.40 -7.05 3.82
CA ALA A 407 14.36 -7.55 4.80
C ALA A 407 14.02 -7.15 6.26
N ALA A 408 13.48 -5.95 6.47
CA ALA A 408 12.98 -5.50 7.76
C ALA A 408 11.72 -6.28 8.20
N SER A 409 10.87 -6.70 7.26
CA SER A 409 9.73 -7.59 7.50
C SER A 409 10.17 -9.04 7.80
N GLU A 410 11.11 -9.59 7.03
CA GLU A 410 11.65 -10.96 7.20
C GLU A 410 12.41 -11.13 8.52
N SER A 411 13.03 -10.07 9.04
CA SER A 411 13.60 -10.05 10.39
C SER A 411 12.58 -9.76 11.50
N GLY A 412 11.33 -9.43 11.15
CA GLY A 412 10.27 -9.00 12.08
C GLY A 412 10.55 -7.65 12.78
N VAL A 413 11.59 -6.92 12.38
CA VAL A 413 11.96 -5.63 12.97
C VAL A 413 11.00 -4.54 12.49
N ALA A 414 10.55 -4.58 11.23
CA ALA A 414 9.52 -3.67 10.70
C ALA A 414 8.23 -3.76 11.52
N THR A 415 7.79 -4.97 11.89
CA THR A 415 6.58 -5.18 12.69
C THR A 415 6.71 -4.64 14.11
N LEU A 416 7.91 -4.74 14.71
CA LEU A 416 8.20 -4.13 16.01
C LEU A 416 8.23 -2.60 15.93
N ILE A 417 8.83 -2.04 14.88
CA ILE A 417 8.84 -0.58 14.62
C ILE A 417 7.41 -0.08 14.37
N GLY A 418 6.59 -0.81 13.62
CA GLY A 418 5.16 -0.52 13.44
C GLY A 418 4.42 -0.51 14.78
N LEU A 419 4.61 -1.56 15.60
CA LEU A 419 3.95 -1.67 16.90
C LEU A 419 4.29 -0.51 17.87
N ILE A 420 5.56 -0.13 17.99
CA ILE A 420 5.93 1.03 18.83
C ILE A 420 5.45 2.36 18.22
N THR A 421 5.44 2.50 16.89
CA THR A 421 4.91 3.70 16.22
C THR A 421 3.41 3.87 16.51
N CYS A 422 2.64 2.78 16.41
CA CYS A 422 1.23 2.76 16.81
C CYS A 422 1.05 3.18 18.28
N ALA A 423 1.77 2.53 19.19
CA ALA A 423 1.69 2.85 20.62
C ALA A 423 2.05 4.32 20.94
N VAL A 424 3.02 4.90 20.23
CA VAL A 424 3.36 6.33 20.37
C VAL A 424 2.26 7.24 19.81
N VAL A 425 1.67 6.91 18.65
CA VAL A 425 0.54 7.68 18.09
C VAL A 425 -0.67 7.63 19.04
N GLU A 426 -0.98 6.49 19.65
CA GLU A 426 -2.02 6.37 20.67
C GLU A 426 -1.74 7.25 21.89
N ILE A 427 -0.53 7.20 22.44
CA ILE A 427 -0.13 8.06 23.57
C ILE A 427 -0.32 9.55 23.24
N VAL A 428 0.04 9.97 22.02
CA VAL A 428 -0.09 11.36 21.55
C VAL A 428 -1.56 11.76 21.32
N ASP A 429 -2.42 10.86 20.85
CA ASP A 429 -3.84 11.14 20.56
C ASP A 429 -4.72 11.04 21.83
N LEU A 430 -4.29 10.26 22.84
CA LEU A 430 -4.96 10.10 24.15
C LEU A 430 -4.57 11.16 25.18
N ALA A 431 -3.33 11.68 25.15
CA ALA A 431 -2.86 12.64 26.15
C ALA A 431 -3.66 13.97 26.19
N PRO A 432 -4.03 14.59 25.05
CA PRO A 432 -4.89 15.79 25.05
C PRO A 432 -6.26 15.53 25.68
N LEU A 433 -6.83 14.35 25.48
CA LEU A 433 -8.13 13.97 26.05
C LEU A 433 -8.10 13.90 27.59
N ILE A 434 -6.97 13.52 28.19
CA ILE A 434 -6.79 13.50 29.65
C ILE A 434 -6.53 14.90 30.22
N ALA A 435 -5.93 15.80 29.43
CA ALA A 435 -5.76 17.20 29.81
C ALA A 435 -7.09 17.99 29.74
N ASP A 436 -7.97 17.64 28.79
CA ASP A 436 -9.26 18.29 28.59
C ASP A 436 -10.35 17.79 29.56
N GLN A 437 -10.65 18.53 30.63
CA GLN A 437 -11.66 18.14 31.63
C GLN A 437 -13.13 18.32 31.17
N THR A 438 -13.42 18.32 29.87
CA THR A 438 -14.80 18.41 29.35
C THR A 438 -15.66 17.21 29.76
N ALA A 439 -16.97 17.35 29.57
CA ALA A 439 -17.92 16.24 29.69
C ALA A 439 -17.60 15.08 28.72
N THR A 440 -16.88 15.34 27.61
CA THR A 440 -16.44 14.30 26.67
C THR A 440 -15.39 13.40 27.28
N TYR A 441 -14.37 13.95 27.94
CA TYR A 441 -13.40 13.14 28.69
C TYR A 441 -14.08 12.34 29.81
N LYS A 442 -14.92 12.99 30.63
CA LYS A 442 -15.61 12.33 31.76
C LYS A 442 -16.54 11.18 31.34
N LYS A 443 -16.95 11.13 30.07
CA LYS A 443 -17.70 10.00 29.47
C LYS A 443 -16.80 8.81 29.13
N TYR A 444 -15.51 9.04 28.86
CA TYR A 444 -14.55 8.07 28.31
C TYR A 444 -13.25 7.95 29.13
N GLU A 445 -13.22 8.47 30.36
CA GLU A 445 -12.06 8.57 31.24
C GLU A 445 -11.37 7.21 31.44
N ASN A 446 -12.15 6.18 31.81
CA ASN A 446 -11.63 4.83 32.04
C ASN A 446 -11.02 4.20 30.77
N GLN A 447 -11.67 4.38 29.62
CA GLN A 447 -11.21 3.89 28.32
C GLN A 447 -9.90 4.57 27.90
N THR A 448 -9.84 5.89 28.08
CA THR A 448 -8.71 6.74 27.70
C THR A 448 -7.49 6.42 28.58
N LEU A 449 -7.69 6.29 29.90
CA LEU A 449 -6.65 5.90 30.85
C LEU A 449 -6.16 4.46 30.63
N TYR A 450 -7.08 3.50 30.40
CA TYR A 450 -6.69 2.11 30.11
C TYR A 450 -5.83 2.01 28.86
N ALA A 451 -6.24 2.68 27.78
CA ALA A 451 -5.47 2.67 26.54
C ALA A 451 -4.10 3.35 26.71
N LEU A 452 -4.03 4.52 27.36
CA LEU A 452 -2.74 5.18 27.60
C LEU A 452 -1.77 4.27 28.37
N VAL A 453 -2.26 3.53 29.38
CA VAL A 453 -1.45 2.57 30.14
C VAL A 453 -1.00 1.39 29.27
N VAL A 454 -1.89 0.79 28.48
CA VAL A 454 -1.54 -0.35 27.59
C VAL A 454 -0.54 0.08 26.51
N SER A 455 -0.77 1.19 25.81
CA SER A 455 0.16 1.73 24.81
C SER A 455 1.52 2.09 25.42
N SER A 456 1.55 2.68 26.62
CA SER A 456 2.81 2.97 27.35
C SER A 456 3.59 1.72 27.69
N ILE A 457 2.92 0.66 28.18
CA ILE A 457 3.53 -0.64 28.46
C ILE A 457 4.09 -1.26 27.18
N VAL A 458 3.31 -1.28 26.09
CA VAL A 458 3.73 -1.82 24.79
C VAL A 458 4.95 -1.07 24.24
N ALA A 459 4.93 0.26 24.24
CA ALA A 459 6.05 1.08 23.76
C ALA A 459 7.34 0.81 24.55
N PHE A 460 7.25 0.72 25.89
CA PHE A 460 8.40 0.40 26.75
C PHE A 460 8.98 -1.00 26.48
N PHE A 461 8.15 -2.03 26.49
CA PHE A 461 8.62 -3.40 26.27
C PHE A 461 9.11 -3.65 24.84
N VAL A 462 8.47 -3.07 23.82
CA VAL A 462 8.94 -3.15 22.43
C VAL A 462 10.28 -2.43 22.26
N SER A 463 10.51 -1.32 22.95
CA SER A 463 11.83 -0.66 23.01
C SER A 463 12.91 -1.58 23.59
N LEU A 464 12.61 -2.28 24.70
CA LEU A 464 13.53 -3.26 25.30
C LEU A 464 13.80 -4.45 24.36
N VAL A 465 12.80 -4.92 23.61
CA VAL A 465 12.93 -6.01 22.63
C VAL A 465 13.80 -5.59 21.45
N LEU A 466 13.60 -4.37 20.93
CA LEU A 466 14.43 -3.80 19.87
C LEU A 466 15.89 -3.62 20.35
N LEU A 467 16.11 -3.11 21.56
CA LEU A 467 17.44 -2.97 22.15
C LEU A 467 18.13 -4.33 22.41
N ALA A 468 17.37 -5.36 22.81
CA ALA A 468 17.88 -6.72 22.98
C ALA A 468 18.30 -7.32 21.63
N ARG A 469 17.47 -7.19 20.59
CA ARG A 469 17.77 -7.63 19.22
C ARG A 469 18.97 -6.90 18.62
N TYR A 470 19.08 -5.58 18.83
CA TYR A 470 20.25 -4.79 18.43
C TYR A 470 21.55 -5.30 19.07
N LYS A 471 21.47 -5.79 20.32
CA LYS A 471 22.59 -6.46 21.02
C LYS A 471 22.69 -7.96 20.73
N GLY A 472 22.10 -8.44 19.63
CA GLY A 472 22.16 -9.83 19.18
C GLY A 472 21.45 -10.86 20.08
N LYS A 473 20.67 -10.43 21.09
CA LYS A 473 20.06 -11.34 22.05
C LYS A 473 18.75 -11.92 21.53
N THR A 474 18.66 -13.25 21.54
CA THR A 474 17.41 -13.97 21.33
C THR A 474 16.59 -13.99 22.62
N LEU A 475 15.32 -13.56 22.51
CA LEU A 475 14.36 -13.64 23.61
C LEU A 475 13.51 -14.90 23.41
N GLY A 476 13.72 -15.91 24.28
CA GLY A 476 13.14 -17.25 24.15
C GLY A 476 11.67 -17.33 24.60
N LEU A 477 11.34 -18.33 25.43
CA LEU A 477 9.99 -18.57 25.92
C LEU A 477 9.27 -17.31 26.49
N PRO A 478 9.93 -16.40 27.24
CA PRO A 478 9.27 -15.18 27.74
C PRO A 478 8.71 -14.30 26.62
N TRP A 479 9.35 -14.24 25.44
CA TRP A 479 8.86 -13.45 24.32
C TRP A 479 7.56 -13.99 23.74
N LYS A 480 7.41 -15.32 23.69
CA LYS A 480 6.16 -15.96 23.23
C LYS A 480 4.99 -15.53 24.11
N VAL A 481 5.15 -15.61 25.43
CA VAL A 481 4.12 -15.19 26.39
C VAL A 481 3.81 -13.69 26.23
N VAL A 482 4.83 -12.83 26.27
CA VAL A 482 4.67 -11.36 26.15
C VAL A 482 3.97 -10.97 24.83
N SER A 483 4.35 -11.57 23.71
CA SER A 483 3.74 -11.26 22.40
C SER A 483 2.25 -11.63 22.32
N VAL A 484 1.86 -12.80 22.84
CA VAL A 484 0.44 -13.20 22.92
C VAL A 484 -0.34 -12.32 23.89
N SER A 485 0.24 -11.96 25.04
CA SER A 485 -0.36 -11.02 25.97
C SER A 485 -0.58 -9.64 25.34
N PHE A 486 0.37 -9.12 24.56
CA PHE A 486 0.20 -7.85 23.84
C PHE A 486 -0.90 -7.93 22.77
N PHE A 487 -0.97 -9.01 21.99
CA PHE A 487 -2.07 -9.18 21.04
C PHE A 487 -3.44 -9.17 21.73
N ILE A 488 -3.59 -9.88 22.85
CA ILE A 488 -4.85 -9.91 23.62
C ILE A 488 -5.18 -8.53 24.19
N LEU A 489 -4.22 -7.87 24.85
CA LEU A 489 -4.42 -6.54 25.45
C LEU A 489 -4.76 -5.47 24.40
N LEU A 490 -4.04 -5.44 23.28
CA LEU A 490 -4.29 -4.48 22.20
C LEU A 490 -5.61 -4.76 21.50
N THR A 491 -6.00 -6.02 21.29
CA THR A 491 -7.33 -6.35 20.74
C THR A 491 -8.46 -5.86 21.65
N ILE A 492 -8.33 -6.07 22.97
CA ILE A 492 -9.31 -5.57 23.95
C ILE A 492 -9.34 -4.03 23.94
N MET A 493 -8.17 -3.40 24.00
CA MET A 493 -8.01 -1.95 24.01
C MET A 493 -8.58 -1.29 22.75
N ALA A 494 -8.15 -1.71 21.56
CA ALA A 494 -8.62 -1.20 20.27
C ALA A 494 -10.14 -1.38 20.10
N SER A 495 -10.66 -2.53 20.53
CA SER A 495 -12.11 -2.75 20.57
C SER A 495 -12.79 -1.75 21.50
N TRP A 496 -12.31 -1.61 22.74
CA TRP A 496 -12.96 -0.74 23.73
C TRP A 496 -12.94 0.73 23.30
N ILE A 497 -11.79 1.26 22.86
CA ILE A 497 -11.66 2.67 22.48
C ILE A 497 -12.34 3.03 21.16
N THR A 498 -12.50 2.09 20.22
CA THR A 498 -13.19 2.37 18.94
C THR A 498 -14.68 2.03 18.94
N PHE A 499 -15.15 1.10 19.78
CA PHE A 499 -16.58 0.75 19.88
C PHE A 499 -17.31 1.49 21.01
N THR A 500 -16.62 1.88 22.10
CA THR A 500 -17.22 2.73 23.15
C THR A 500 -16.82 4.20 23.00
N GLY A 501 -15.54 4.46 22.70
CA GLY A 501 -14.92 5.78 22.66
C GLY A 501 -13.63 5.80 23.49
N PRO A 502 -12.72 6.78 23.27
CA PRO A 502 -12.95 8.03 22.55
C PRO A 502 -12.89 7.95 21.01
N PHE A 503 -12.21 6.95 20.44
CA PHE A 503 -11.93 6.87 19.00
C PHE A 503 -13.05 6.22 18.18
N SER A 504 -14.29 6.68 18.35
CA SER A 504 -15.46 6.18 17.59
C SER A 504 -15.50 6.65 16.12
N ALA A 505 -14.77 7.71 15.79
CA ALA A 505 -14.53 8.18 14.43
C ALA A 505 -13.17 7.68 13.89
N THR A 506 -13.03 7.62 12.58
CA THR A 506 -11.75 7.32 11.91
C THR A 506 -10.77 8.48 12.06
N GLY A 507 -9.52 8.18 12.45
CA GLY A 507 -8.50 9.14 12.83
C GLY A 507 -7.23 8.47 13.37
N ASN A 508 -6.28 9.24 13.90
CA ASN A 508 -4.95 8.75 14.30
C ASN A 508 -5.00 7.57 15.28
N GLY A 509 -5.56 7.77 16.48
CA GLY A 509 -5.64 6.74 17.52
C GLY A 509 -6.48 5.54 17.09
N TYR A 510 -7.55 5.75 16.32
CA TYR A 510 -8.34 4.69 15.69
C TYR A 510 -7.48 3.79 14.80
N TYR A 511 -6.70 4.38 13.87
CA TYR A 511 -5.86 3.61 12.94
C TYR A 511 -4.66 2.99 13.64
N ALA A 512 -4.06 3.69 14.60
CA ALA A 512 -2.96 3.20 15.41
C ALA A 512 -3.37 1.97 16.23
N ALA A 513 -4.55 1.96 16.84
CA ALA A 513 -5.03 0.84 17.65
C ALA A 513 -5.25 -0.44 16.84
N TRP A 514 -5.89 -0.35 15.68
CA TRP A 514 -6.07 -1.51 14.81
C TRP A 514 -4.77 -1.95 14.13
N LEU A 515 -3.91 -1.01 13.70
CA LEU A 515 -2.61 -1.36 13.11
C LEU A 515 -1.65 -1.96 14.14
N GLY A 516 -1.64 -1.46 15.38
CA GLY A 516 -0.90 -2.01 16.51
C GLY A 516 -1.41 -3.40 16.90
N THR A 517 -2.73 -3.60 16.90
CA THR A 517 -3.34 -4.93 17.04
C THR A 517 -2.86 -5.89 15.95
N MET A 518 -2.83 -5.47 14.68
CA MET A 518 -2.32 -6.31 13.58
C MET A 518 -0.82 -6.59 13.67
N CYS A 519 0.00 -5.58 14.04
CA CYS A 519 1.43 -5.77 14.26
C CYS A 519 1.70 -6.76 15.41
N SER A 520 0.98 -6.63 16.53
CA SER A 520 1.09 -7.54 17.67
C SER A 520 0.61 -8.95 17.35
N LEU A 521 -0.43 -9.13 16.53
CA LEU A 521 -0.84 -10.44 16.01
C LEU A 521 0.26 -11.10 15.18
N ILE A 522 0.85 -10.38 14.23
CA ILE A 522 1.96 -10.88 13.39
C ILE A 522 3.15 -11.26 14.27
N ILE A 523 3.48 -10.44 15.28
CA ILE A 523 4.55 -10.71 16.25
C ILE A 523 4.24 -11.96 17.10
N ALA A 524 3.00 -12.12 17.59
CA ALA A 524 2.57 -13.28 18.35
C ALA A 524 2.62 -14.58 17.52
N LEU A 525 2.14 -14.53 16.27
CA LEU A 525 2.23 -15.64 15.34
C LEU A 525 3.70 -15.99 15.02
N SER A 526 4.56 -14.99 14.80
CA SER A 526 6.00 -15.18 14.58
C SER A 526 6.72 -15.77 15.81
N ALA A 527 6.34 -15.38 17.02
CA ALA A 527 6.96 -15.87 18.25
C ALA A 527 6.49 -17.28 18.59
N CYS A 528 5.18 -17.55 18.52
CA CYS A 528 4.62 -18.88 18.78
C CYS A 528 5.02 -19.88 17.70
N PHE A 529 4.90 -19.49 16.43
CA PHE A 529 5.07 -20.33 15.25
C PHE A 529 6.13 -19.75 14.28
N PRO A 530 7.42 -19.72 14.64
CA PRO A 530 8.48 -19.19 13.77
C PRO A 530 8.57 -19.92 12.41
N GLN A 531 8.05 -21.14 12.31
CA GLN A 531 7.88 -21.87 11.05
C GLN A 531 7.03 -21.16 9.98
N LEU A 532 6.11 -20.26 10.34
CA LEU A 532 5.25 -19.56 9.37
C LEU A 532 5.98 -18.36 8.75
N PHE A 533 7.07 -17.93 9.38
CA PHE A 533 7.87 -16.77 9.00
C PHE A 533 9.34 -17.23 8.89
N PRO A 534 9.69 -18.02 7.85
CA PRO A 534 11.04 -18.53 7.67
C PRO A 534 12.02 -17.37 7.48
N THR A 535 12.67 -16.98 8.58
CA THR A 535 13.78 -16.03 8.55
C THR A 535 14.84 -16.56 7.61
N SER A 536 15.25 -15.74 6.62
CA SER A 536 16.36 -16.08 5.72
C SER A 536 17.56 -16.60 6.55
N PRO A 537 18.18 -17.75 6.20
CA PRO A 537 19.22 -18.35 7.00
C PRO A 537 20.34 -17.34 7.24
N THR A 538 20.60 -17.04 8.52
CA THR A 538 21.54 -15.99 8.92
C THR A 538 22.95 -16.33 8.41
N ALA A 539 23.44 -15.53 7.46
CA ALA A 539 24.67 -15.74 6.70
C ALA A 539 25.97 -15.51 7.51
N GLY A 540 26.00 -15.98 8.76
CA GLY A 540 27.07 -15.79 9.74
C GLY A 540 26.84 -16.60 11.02
N GLY A 541 26.28 -17.81 10.88
CA GLY A 541 25.92 -18.68 12.00
C GLY A 541 26.36 -20.15 11.87
N GLY A 542 27.20 -20.47 10.88
CA GLY A 542 27.90 -21.75 10.88
C GLY A 542 28.94 -21.79 12.02
N PRO A 543 29.22 -22.96 12.62
CA PRO A 543 30.40 -23.09 13.46
C PRO A 543 31.65 -22.74 12.63
N ALA A 544 32.68 -22.20 13.27
CA ALA A 544 33.96 -21.97 12.62
C ALA A 544 34.63 -23.33 12.33
N GLY A 545 34.27 -23.93 11.19
CA GLY A 545 35.12 -24.91 10.54
C GLY A 545 36.36 -24.19 10.02
N ASP A 546 37.52 -24.81 10.23
CA ASP A 546 38.82 -24.18 10.01
C ASP A 546 38.96 -23.70 8.56
N VAL A 547 39.02 -22.38 8.38
CA VAL A 547 39.40 -21.79 7.10
C VAL A 547 40.91 -21.96 6.99
N GLU A 548 41.35 -22.98 6.24
CA GLU A 548 42.75 -23.15 5.88
C GLU A 548 43.28 -21.83 5.31
N GLU A 549 44.37 -21.32 5.88
CA GLU A 549 45.05 -20.15 5.31
C GLU A 549 45.47 -20.47 3.87
N PRO A 550 45.13 -19.62 2.87
CA PRO A 550 45.66 -19.78 1.53
C PRO A 550 47.19 -19.81 1.59
N PRO A 551 47.86 -20.83 1.03
CA PRO A 551 49.30 -21.00 1.18
C PRO A 551 50.02 -19.75 0.67
N ALA A 552 50.96 -19.25 1.47
CA ALA A 552 51.65 -17.99 1.22
C ALA A 552 52.28 -17.98 -0.18
N VAL A 553 51.82 -17.05 -1.03
CA VAL A 553 52.38 -16.84 -2.37
C VAL A 553 53.81 -16.31 -2.20
N THR A 554 54.79 -17.17 -2.45
CA THR A 554 56.21 -16.81 -2.42
C THR A 554 56.55 -15.91 -3.60
N GLU A 555 57.25 -14.81 -3.33
CA GLU A 555 57.73 -13.89 -4.37
C GLU A 555 58.81 -14.60 -5.22
N ALA A 556 58.46 -14.96 -6.45
CA ALA A 556 59.36 -15.56 -7.43
C ALA A 556 59.73 -14.56 -8.52
N GLU A 557 61.04 -14.41 -8.75
CA GLU A 557 61.73 -13.47 -9.65
C GLU A 557 60.94 -12.96 -10.89
N ILE A 558 60.66 -11.66 -10.94
CA ILE A 558 60.42 -10.97 -12.21
C ILE A 558 61.78 -10.67 -12.87
N LYS A 559 62.25 -11.60 -13.71
CA LYS A 559 63.38 -11.33 -14.62
C LYS A 559 62.88 -10.55 -15.84
N VAL A 560 63.31 -9.29 -15.93
CA VAL A 560 63.10 -8.44 -17.11
C VAL A 560 64.23 -8.71 -18.11
N ASP A 561 63.98 -9.55 -19.09
CA ASP A 561 64.92 -9.82 -20.18
C ASP A 561 64.84 -8.72 -21.25
N THR A 562 65.99 -8.22 -21.71
CA THR A 562 66.05 -7.06 -22.63
C THR A 562 67.19 -7.17 -23.64
N SER A 563 66.88 -7.70 -24.83
CA SER A 563 67.76 -7.59 -26.00
C SER A 563 67.02 -7.60 -27.34
N SER A 564 67.49 -6.72 -28.23
CA SER A 564 67.42 -6.73 -29.70
C SER A 564 67.49 -8.13 -30.35
N SER A 565 67.03 -8.37 -31.59
CA SER A 565 67.20 -7.55 -32.82
C SER A 565 66.08 -7.85 -33.85
N ALA A 566 65.51 -6.86 -34.57
CA ALA A 566 65.94 -6.26 -35.85
C ALA A 566 65.63 -7.10 -37.12
N GLU A 567 65.53 -6.43 -38.28
CA GLU A 567 65.05 -6.93 -39.59
C GLU A 567 63.52 -7.26 -39.64
N GLY A 568 62.74 -6.98 -40.69
CA GLY A 568 62.91 -6.00 -41.78
C GLY A 568 62.60 -6.53 -43.18
N HIS A 569 61.41 -6.26 -43.75
CA HIS A 569 61.24 -6.09 -45.21
C HIS A 569 59.92 -5.44 -45.65
N THR A 570 59.94 -4.96 -46.89
CA THR A 570 58.96 -4.19 -47.68
C THR A 570 57.87 -5.01 -48.39
N SER A 571 56.63 -4.47 -48.49
CA SER A 571 55.85 -4.43 -49.75
C SER A 571 54.49 -3.71 -49.63
N ALA A 572 54.14 -2.90 -50.64
CA ALA A 572 52.78 -2.49 -51.04
C ALA A 572 52.43 -3.23 -52.38
N PRO A 573 51.24 -3.11 -53.04
CA PRO A 573 50.12 -2.16 -52.91
C PRO A 573 48.75 -2.90 -52.69
N GLU A 574 47.53 -2.57 -53.15
CA GLU A 574 46.96 -1.58 -54.12
C GLU A 574 45.43 -1.39 -53.91
N ALA A 575 44.80 -0.55 -54.75
CA ALA A 575 43.45 -0.57 -55.38
C ALA A 575 42.21 -1.25 -54.71
N ALA A 576 40.94 -0.85 -54.95
CA ALA A 576 40.31 0.36 -55.54
C ALA A 576 38.75 0.23 -55.43
N LYS A 577 38.00 1.20 -56.02
CA LYS A 577 36.52 1.32 -56.21
C LYS A 577 35.76 2.02 -55.07
N GLU A 578 34.94 3.06 -55.30
CA GLU A 578 33.78 3.25 -56.23
C GLU A 578 32.51 2.53 -55.75
N GLU A 579 31.29 3.08 -55.86
CA GLU A 579 30.82 4.28 -56.56
C GLU A 579 29.64 4.96 -55.79
N ALA A 580 29.14 6.11 -56.27
CA ALA A 580 28.07 6.89 -55.62
C ALA A 580 26.79 7.01 -56.49
N LYS A 581 25.60 7.13 -55.86
CA LYS A 581 24.37 7.52 -56.58
C LYS A 581 23.27 8.12 -55.68
N PRO A 582 22.75 9.32 -55.98
CA PRO A 582 21.61 9.92 -55.27
C PRO A 582 20.34 10.08 -56.13
N ALA A 583 19.20 10.29 -55.44
CA ALA A 583 17.98 11.00 -55.84
C ALA A 583 17.15 10.54 -57.07
N ALA A 584 15.88 10.21 -56.80
CA ALA A 584 14.73 10.44 -57.69
C ALA A 584 13.42 10.49 -56.89
N ALA A 585 12.47 11.31 -57.35
CA ALA A 585 11.09 11.45 -56.87
C ALA A 585 10.23 12.02 -58.04
N PRO A 586 8.92 12.33 -57.87
CA PRO A 586 7.84 11.36 -57.69
C PRO A 586 6.75 11.48 -58.79
N ARG A 587 5.89 10.46 -58.90
CA ARG A 587 4.50 10.51 -59.44
C ARG A 587 3.64 9.59 -58.57
N ALA A 588 2.40 9.88 -58.17
CA ALA A 588 1.26 10.58 -58.79
C ALA A 588 0.35 9.66 -59.62
N ASP A 589 -0.89 9.57 -59.15
CA ASP A 589 -2.17 9.22 -59.80
C ASP A 589 -2.34 7.83 -60.45
N GLU A 590 -2.98 6.92 -59.70
CA GLU A 590 -4.32 6.37 -60.02
C GLU A 590 -5.05 5.93 -58.73
#